data_AF-A0A821PEE4-F1
#
_entry.id   AF-A0A821PEE4-F1
#
_cell.length_a   1.000
_cell.length_b   1.000
_cell.length_c   1.000
_cell.angle_alpha   90.00
_cell.angle_beta   90.00
_cell.angle_gamma   90.00
#
_symmetry.space_group_name_H-M   'P 1'
#
loop_
_entity.id
_entity.type
_entity.pdbx_description
1 polymer ?
#
loop_
_entity_poly.entity_id
_entity_poly.type
_entity_poly.pdbx_seq_one_letter_code
_entity_poly.pdbx_strand_id
1 'polypeptide(L)'
;NELLLTSVIACLSKLVRTLCNYLTPYLPDIIKRTCTLLTHPSSTNDQRLRTMWSHIALHVPHRLLFPILYDVIDKNEFQLNDLEPLMTLLKQSLSIATLDDLSNNYTLLKQLFLKLFTLRNIHTKKMQPN
;
A
#
# COMPACT_ATOMS: atom_id res chain seq x y z
N ASN A 1 -5.96 22.94 -9.76
CA ASN A 1 -6.09 21.56 -9.23
C ASN A 1 -4.79 20.94 -8.75
N GLU A 2 -3.68 21.04 -9.49
CA GLU A 2 -2.40 20.46 -9.06
C GLU A 2 -1.88 20.98 -7.71
N LEU A 3 -2.00 22.29 -7.46
CA LEU A 3 -1.57 22.92 -6.21
C LEU A 3 -2.39 22.43 -4.99
N LEU A 4 -3.67 22.11 -5.20
CA LEU A 4 -4.55 21.55 -4.19
C LEU A 4 -4.17 20.10 -3.89
N LEU A 5 -3.99 19.27 -4.91
CA LEU A 5 -3.54 17.88 -4.76
C LEU A 5 -2.17 17.81 -4.05
N THR A 6 -1.27 18.70 -4.43
CA THR A 6 0.06 18.82 -3.84
C THR A 6 0.00 19.16 -2.35
N SER A 7 -0.89 20.10 -1.97
CA SER A 7 -1.13 20.47 -0.57
C SER A 7 -1.73 19.31 0.23
N VAL A 8 -2.64 18.55 -0.39
CA VAL A 8 -3.25 17.36 0.22
C VAL A 8 -2.22 16.27 0.49
N ILE A 9 -1.35 15.96 -0.48
CA ILE A 9 -0.26 14.96 -0.32
C ILE A 9 0.70 15.38 0.81
N ALA A 10 1.06 16.67 0.87
CA ALA A 10 1.93 17.18 1.94
C ALA A 10 1.25 17.10 3.32
N CYS A 11 -0.03 17.45 3.40
CA CYS A 11 -0.81 17.35 4.64
C CYS A 11 -0.92 15.89 5.10
N LEU A 12 -1.30 14.97 4.20
CA LEU A 12 -1.38 13.54 4.49
C LEU A 12 -0.03 12.97 4.94
N SER A 13 1.06 13.34 4.28
CA SER A 13 2.42 12.94 4.69
C SER A 13 2.73 13.38 6.12
N LYS A 14 2.33 14.59 6.51
CA LYS A 14 2.50 15.09 7.87
C LYS A 14 1.62 14.34 8.87
N LEU A 15 0.35 14.13 8.54
CA LEU A 15 -0.59 13.39 9.39
C LEU A 15 -0.16 11.94 9.61
N VAL A 16 0.35 11.25 8.58
CA VAL A 16 0.89 9.89 8.70
C VAL A 16 2.08 9.87 9.67
N ARG A 17 2.93 10.89 9.65
CA ARG A 17 4.07 10.99 10.57
C ARG A 17 3.67 11.28 12.01
N THR A 18 2.64 12.10 12.22
CA THR A 18 2.30 12.59 13.57
C THR A 18 1.14 11.87 14.23
N LEU A 19 0.20 11.33 13.45
CA LEU A 19 -1.11 10.85 13.89
C LEU A 19 -1.52 9.54 13.19
N CYS A 20 -0.57 8.63 12.91
CA CYS A 20 -0.84 7.39 12.18
C CYS A 20 -1.98 6.54 12.78
N ASN A 21 -2.08 6.47 14.11
CA ASN A 21 -3.14 5.72 14.80
C ASN A 21 -4.55 6.31 14.60
N TYR A 22 -4.66 7.63 14.36
CA TYR A 22 -5.94 8.27 14.07
C TYR A 22 -6.35 8.12 12.61
N LEU A 23 -5.38 7.86 11.73
CA LEU A 23 -5.62 7.62 10.31
C LEU A 23 -6.02 6.18 10.00
N THR A 24 -5.88 5.25 10.96
CA THR A 24 -6.16 3.82 10.78
C THR A 24 -7.47 3.51 10.04
N PRO A 25 -8.63 4.11 10.36
CA PRO A 25 -9.88 3.82 9.63
C PRO A 25 -9.87 4.33 8.18
N TYR A 26 -9.06 5.33 7.86
CA TYR A 26 -8.97 5.94 6.52
C TYR A 26 -7.82 5.39 5.68
N LEU A 27 -6.85 4.71 6.30
CA LEU A 27 -5.69 4.14 5.63
C LEU A 27 -6.04 3.18 4.48
N PRO A 28 -7.07 2.31 4.55
CA PRO A 28 -7.45 1.47 3.42
C PRO A 28 -7.78 2.28 2.15
N ASP A 29 -8.56 3.35 2.30
CA ASP A 29 -8.95 4.23 1.19
C ASP A 29 -7.78 5.06 0.68
N ILE A 30 -6.93 5.54 1.59
CA ILE A 30 -5.70 6.28 1.23
C ILE A 30 -4.78 5.36 0.42
N ILE A 31 -4.58 4.11 0.86
CA ILE A 31 -3.75 3.11 0.17
C ILE A 31 -4.31 2.85 -1.22
N LYS A 32 -5.60 2.51 -1.33
CA LYS A 32 -6.25 2.23 -2.62
C LYS A 32 -6.12 3.39 -3.61
N ARG A 33 -6.46 4.61 -3.18
CA ARG A 33 -6.39 5.80 -4.05
C ARG A 33 -4.95 6.15 -4.43
N THR A 34 -4.01 5.98 -3.51
CA THR A 34 -2.58 6.22 -3.80
C THR A 34 -2.04 5.23 -4.81
N CYS A 35 -2.45 3.96 -4.75
CA CYS A 35 -2.09 2.96 -5.77
C CYS A 35 -2.56 3.42 -7.15
N THR A 36 -3.84 3.75 -7.33
CA THR A 36 -4.38 4.23 -8.62
C THR A 36 -3.65 5.48 -9.12
N LEU A 37 -3.32 6.42 -8.24
CA LEU A 37 -2.58 7.64 -8.60
C LEU A 37 -1.12 7.35 -8.99
N LEU A 38 -0.46 6.37 -8.37
CA LEU A 38 0.90 5.96 -8.73
C LEU A 38 0.94 5.16 -10.04
N THR A 39 -0.13 4.45 -10.38
CA THR A 39 -0.28 3.74 -11.65
C THR A 39 -0.51 4.68 -12.84
N HIS A 40 -1.10 5.86 -12.59
CA HIS A 40 -1.33 6.90 -13.59
C HIS A 40 -0.45 8.13 -13.32
N PRO A 41 0.87 8.03 -13.57
CA PRO A 41 1.82 9.06 -13.20
C PRO A 41 1.52 10.41 -13.87
N SER A 42 1.57 11.47 -13.07
CA SER A 42 1.61 12.86 -13.54
C SER A 42 2.91 13.48 -13.02
N SER A 43 3.72 14.01 -13.94
CA SER A 43 5.17 14.24 -13.75
C SER A 43 5.56 15.06 -12.51
N THR A 44 4.70 15.93 -12.00
CA THR A 44 4.94 16.77 -10.81
C THR A 44 4.47 16.15 -9.49
N ASN A 45 3.47 15.27 -9.50
CA ASN A 45 2.89 14.69 -8.29
C ASN A 45 3.59 13.41 -7.86
N ASP A 46 4.21 12.69 -8.81
CA ASP A 46 4.77 11.35 -8.58
C ASP A 46 5.83 11.32 -7.48
N GLN A 47 6.75 12.29 -7.45
CA GLN A 47 7.83 12.28 -6.46
C GLN A 47 7.31 12.51 -5.04
N ARG A 48 6.35 13.44 -4.88
CA ARG A 48 5.73 13.73 -3.58
C ARG A 48 4.85 12.59 -3.13
N LEU A 49 4.13 11.97 -4.05
CA LEU A 49 3.29 10.80 -3.77
C LEU A 49 4.13 9.60 -3.35
N ARG A 50 5.27 9.34 -4.02
CA ARG A 50 6.25 8.31 -3.61
C ARG A 50 6.87 8.59 -2.25
N THR A 51 7.11 9.86 -1.92
CA THR A 51 7.58 10.27 -0.59
C THR A 51 6.54 9.98 0.48
N MET A 52 5.27 10.35 0.24
CA MET A 52 4.15 10.02 1.13
C MET A 52 4.01 8.50 1.32
N TRP A 53 4.12 7.74 0.23
CA TRP A 53 4.07 6.29 0.24
C TRP A 53 5.17 5.67 1.11
N SER A 54 6.38 6.22 1.01
CA SER A 54 7.50 5.79 1.85
C SER A 54 7.28 6.15 3.32
N HIS A 55 6.66 7.30 3.61
CA HIS A 55 6.26 7.64 4.99
C HIS A 55 5.21 6.68 5.56
N ILE A 56 4.28 6.19 4.74
CA ILE A 56 3.32 5.17 5.18
C ILE A 56 4.07 3.89 5.57
N ALA A 57 5.01 3.41 4.74
CA ALA A 57 5.81 2.23 5.08
C ALA A 57 6.64 2.42 6.36
N LEU A 58 7.22 3.61 6.56
CA LEU A 58 8.16 3.88 7.66
C LEU A 58 7.48 4.18 9.01
N HIS A 59 6.32 4.83 9.00
CA HIS A 59 5.71 5.38 10.22
C HIS A 59 4.43 4.67 10.65
N VAL A 60 3.78 3.89 9.77
CA VAL A 60 2.63 3.10 10.18
C VAL A 60 3.12 1.82 10.84
N PRO A 61 2.74 1.53 12.11
CA PRO A 61 3.13 0.30 12.78
C PRO A 61 2.73 -0.94 11.99
N HIS A 62 3.62 -1.94 11.90
CA HIS A 62 3.39 -3.19 11.17
C HIS A 62 2.10 -3.91 11.59
N ARG A 63 1.80 -3.90 12.90
CA ARG A 63 0.56 -4.44 13.48
C ARG A 63 -0.73 -3.81 12.95
N LEU A 64 -0.65 -2.61 12.37
CA LEU A 64 -1.78 -1.93 11.71
C LEU A 64 -1.67 -2.06 10.20
N LEU A 65 -0.47 -1.88 9.65
CA LEU A 65 -0.24 -1.88 8.22
C LEU A 65 -0.55 -3.24 7.57
N PHE A 66 -0.07 -4.35 8.12
CA PHE A 66 -0.29 -5.66 7.50
C PHE A 66 -1.77 -6.08 7.45
N PRO A 67 -2.57 -5.91 8.52
CA PRO A 67 -4.02 -6.16 8.45
C PRO A 67 -4.70 -5.28 7.40
N ILE A 68 -4.33 -4.00 7.32
CA ILE A 68 -4.90 -3.08 6.33
C ILE A 68 -4.54 -3.52 4.91
N LEU A 69 -3.29 -3.91 4.65
CA LEU A 69 -2.87 -4.39 3.34
C LEU A 69 -3.63 -5.66 2.94
N TYR A 70 -3.79 -6.60 3.88
CA TYR A 70 -4.58 -7.79 3.65
C TYR A 70 -6.02 -7.45 3.29
N ASP A 71 -6.68 -6.62 4.08
CA ASP A 71 -8.06 -6.18 3.85
C ASP A 71 -8.22 -5.46 2.52
N VAL A 72 -7.28 -4.58 2.16
CA VAL A 72 -7.28 -3.86 0.89
C VAL A 72 -7.22 -4.86 -0.26
N ILE A 73 -6.28 -5.81 -0.22
CA ILE A 73 -6.08 -6.83 -1.26
C ILE A 73 -7.25 -7.81 -1.33
N ASP A 74 -7.87 -8.15 -0.20
CA ASP A 74 -8.97 -9.12 -0.14
C ASP A 74 -10.29 -8.53 -0.63
N LYS A 75 -10.58 -7.29 -0.26
CA LYS A 75 -11.87 -6.62 -0.54
C LYS A 75 -11.91 -5.90 -1.89
N ASN A 76 -10.78 -5.72 -2.57
CA ASN A 76 -10.73 -4.96 -3.82
C ASN A 76 -10.17 -5.82 -4.96
N GLU A 77 -10.79 -5.69 -6.14
CA GLU A 77 -10.22 -6.23 -7.37
C GLU A 77 -9.10 -5.29 -7.86
N PHE A 78 -7.86 -5.69 -7.67
CA PHE A 78 -6.70 -4.99 -8.21
C PHE A 78 -6.45 -5.42 -9.65
N GLN A 79 -6.16 -4.44 -10.52
CA GLN A 79 -5.49 -4.75 -11.78
C GLN A 79 -3.99 -4.99 -11.53
N LEU A 80 -3.33 -5.68 -12.45
CA LEU A 80 -1.91 -6.03 -12.30
C LEU A 80 -1.03 -4.80 -12.10
N ASN A 81 -1.36 -3.70 -12.78
CA ASN A 81 -0.60 -2.44 -12.72
C ASN A 81 -0.76 -1.74 -11.36
N ASP A 82 -1.93 -1.82 -10.73
CA ASP A 82 -2.19 -1.25 -9.41
C ASP A 82 -1.54 -2.05 -8.27
N LEU A 83 -1.07 -3.26 -8.57
CA LEU A 83 -0.40 -4.12 -7.61
C LEU A 83 1.05 -3.68 -7.36
N GLU A 84 1.72 -3.06 -8.34
CA GLU A 84 3.12 -2.63 -8.22
C GLU A 84 3.34 -1.64 -7.06
N PRO A 85 2.52 -0.57 -6.89
CA PRO A 85 2.62 0.31 -5.74
C PRO A 85 2.44 -0.41 -4.40
N LEU A 86 1.48 -1.35 -4.31
CA LEU A 86 1.25 -2.16 -3.11
C LEU A 86 2.45 -3.04 -2.78
N MET A 87 3.02 -3.71 -3.78
CA MET A 87 4.20 -4.55 -3.62
C MET A 87 5.42 -3.73 -3.20
N THR A 88 5.53 -2.50 -3.71
CA THR A 88 6.58 -1.56 -3.29
C THR A 88 6.41 -1.17 -1.82
N LEU A 89 5.19 -0.89 -1.37
CA LEU A 89 4.90 -0.58 0.03
C LEU A 89 5.23 -1.77 0.95
N LEU A 90 4.78 -2.96 0.56
CA LEU A 90 5.01 -4.19 1.30
C LEU A 90 6.52 -4.46 1.41
N LYS A 91 7.27 -4.33 0.31
CA LYS A 91 8.73 -4.48 0.31
C LYS A 91 9.41 -3.49 1.26
N GLN A 92 9.03 -2.21 1.21
CA GLN A 92 9.60 -1.17 2.07
C GLN A 92 9.31 -1.46 3.54
N SER A 93 8.06 -1.80 3.90
CA SER A 93 7.70 -2.15 5.27
C SER A 93 8.44 -3.40 5.78
N LEU A 94 8.51 -4.47 4.97
CA LEU A 94 9.25 -5.67 5.34
C LEU A 94 10.76 -5.43 5.50
N SER A 95 11.34 -4.50 4.74
CA SER A 95 12.78 -4.18 4.84
C SER A 95 13.20 -3.54 6.16
N ILE A 96 12.24 -2.96 6.88
CA ILE A 96 12.45 -2.33 8.20
C ILE A 96 11.79 -3.12 9.34
N ALA A 97 11.11 -4.22 9.03
CA ALA A 97 10.40 -5.03 10.01
C ALA A 97 11.39 -5.80 10.89
N THR A 98 11.15 -5.78 12.20
CA THR A 98 11.94 -6.56 13.16
C THR A 98 11.49 -8.02 13.18
N LEU A 99 12.31 -8.92 13.73
CA LEU A 99 11.93 -10.32 13.91
C LEU A 99 10.64 -10.47 14.73
N ASP A 100 10.45 -9.62 15.74
CA ASP A 100 9.26 -9.60 16.59
C ASP A 100 8.02 -9.17 15.79
N ASP A 101 8.13 -8.13 14.95
CA ASP A 101 7.05 -7.70 14.06
C ASP A 101 6.62 -8.84 13.13
N LEU A 102 7.59 -9.54 12.54
CA LEU A 102 7.32 -10.64 11.62
C LEU A 102 6.72 -11.85 12.35
N SER A 103 7.21 -12.17 13.54
CA SER A 103 6.73 -13.30 14.34
C SER A 103 5.29 -13.07 14.81
N ASN A 104 4.99 -11.86 15.31
CA ASN A 104 3.66 -11.47 15.76
C ASN A 104 2.62 -11.43 14.61
N ASN A 105 3.06 -11.20 13.37
CA ASN A 105 2.19 -11.14 12.19
C ASN A 105 2.33 -12.34 11.25
N TYR A 106 3.02 -13.42 11.67
CA TYR A 106 3.42 -14.52 10.78
C TYR A 106 2.22 -15.15 10.04
N THR A 107 1.16 -15.50 10.78
CA THR A 107 -0.04 -16.12 10.20
C THR A 107 -0.70 -15.22 9.15
N LEU A 108 -0.78 -13.92 9.45
CA LEU A 108 -1.38 -12.93 8.56
C LEU A 108 -0.50 -12.71 7.31
N LEU A 109 0.81 -12.58 7.49
CA LEU A 109 1.76 -12.45 6.38
C LEU A 109 1.71 -13.68 5.47
N LYS A 110 1.63 -14.89 6.03
CA LYS A 110 1.44 -16.12 5.27
C LYS A 110 0.16 -16.06 4.42
N GLN A 111 -0.97 -15.65 5.01
CA GLN A 111 -2.23 -15.50 4.28
C GLN A 111 -2.15 -14.42 3.18
N LEU A 112 -1.52 -13.28 3.49
CA LEU A 112 -1.27 -12.20 2.55
C LEU A 112 -0.48 -12.68 1.33
N PHE A 113 0.64 -13.37 1.55
CA PHE A 113 1.45 -13.91 0.46
C PHE A 113 0.67 -14.92 -0.38
N LEU A 114 -0.06 -15.86 0.24
CA LEU A 114 -0.90 -16.81 -0.49
C LEU A 114 -1.97 -16.12 -1.35
N LYS A 115 -2.59 -15.05 -0.83
CA LYS A 115 -3.56 -14.24 -1.58
C LYS A 115 -2.89 -13.55 -2.77
N LEU A 116 -1.72 -12.94 -2.57
CA LEU A 116 -0.95 -12.31 -3.65
C LEU A 116 -0.55 -13.32 -4.74
N PHE A 117 -0.12 -14.53 -4.36
CA PHE A 117 0.16 -15.60 -5.33
C PHE A 117 -1.09 -16.04 -6.08
N THR A 118 -2.22 -16.13 -5.40
CA THR A 118 -3.51 -16.49 -6.01
C THR A 118 -3.94 -15.42 -7.02
N LEU A 119 -3.82 -14.13 -6.67
CA LEU A 119 -4.09 -13.02 -7.57
C LEU A 119 -3.21 -13.08 -8.81
N ARG A 120 -1.89 -13.27 -8.64
CA ARG A 120 -0.96 -13.46 -9.76
C ARG A 120 -1.42 -14.60 -10.66
N ASN A 121 -1.77 -15.76 -10.10
CA ASN A 121 -2.25 -16.91 -10.87
C ASN A 121 -3.57 -16.66 -11.62
N ILE A 122 -4.48 -15.87 -11.03
CA ILE A 122 -5.74 -15.48 -11.71
C ILE A 122 -5.43 -14.61 -12.92
N HIS A 123 -4.54 -13.62 -12.77
CA HIS A 123 -4.21 -12.73 -13.87
C HIS A 123 -3.40 -13.41 -14.98
N THR A 124 -2.48 -14.32 -14.65
CA THR A 124 -1.73 -15.07 -15.67
C THR A 124 -2.64 -15.98 -16.48
N LYS A 125 -3.64 -16.62 -15.85
CA LYS A 125 -4.66 -17.42 -16.56
C LYS A 125 -5.55 -16.56 -17.45
N LYS A 126 -5.92 -15.34 -17.03
CA LYS A 126 -6.69 -14.40 -17.86
C LYS A 126 -5.90 -13.88 -19.08
N MET A 127 -4.57 -13.93 -19.05
CA MET A 127 -3.69 -13.48 -20.14
C MET A 127 -3.34 -14.58 -21.16
N GLN A 128 -3.77 -15.83 -20.96
CA GLN A 128 -3.66 -16.87 -21.99
C GLN A 128 -4.94 -16.85 -22.85
N PRO A 129 -4.90 -16.29 -24.08
CA PRO A 129 -5.97 -16.53 -25.03
C PRO A 129 -5.91 -18.01 -25.46
N ASN A 130 -7.08 -18.65 -25.51
CA ASN A 130 -7.25 -19.86 -26.33
C ASN A 130 -7.05 -19.50 -27.81
#